data_AF-A0A4Q3USA1-F1
#
_entry.id   AF-A0A4Q3USA1-F1
#
_cell.length_a   1.000
_cell.length_b   1.000
_cell.length_c   1.000
_cell.angle_alpha   90.00
_cell.angle_beta   90.00
_cell.angle_gamma   90.00
#
_symmetry.space_group_name_H-M   'P 1'
#
loop_
_entity.id
_entity.type
_entity.pdbx_description
1 polymer ?
#
loop_
_entity_poly.entity_id
_entity_poly.type
_entity_poly.pdbx_seq_one_letter_code
_entity_poly.pdbx_strand_id
1 'polypeptide(L)'
;MKNALRFTTTAAIALALAAPAFAQKPITKPPVASILTWSEKQQLERYPNIESVYAVAQIKKGDKVHELLTGTAIDPKVKFGAKTSTVDAFMKDNRITGVIAIKDGKVLLEKYALGRKPTDRWTSFSVAKSVTATLIGAAVKDGYISSIYDPITKYIPELRGTAYDDVSLRRVMTMTTGVKWNENYADPKS
;
A
#
# COMPACT_ATOMS: atom_id res chain seq x y z
N MET A 1 -10.01 -39.87 33.38
CA MET A 1 -9.65 -38.47 33.67
C MET A 1 -8.80 -37.96 32.51
N LYS A 2 -9.39 -37.20 31.59
CA LYS A 2 -8.70 -36.60 30.43
C LYS A 2 -8.54 -35.11 30.73
N ASN A 3 -7.31 -34.68 31.05
CA ASN A 3 -7.00 -33.26 31.22
C ASN A 3 -6.85 -32.61 29.85
N ALA A 4 -7.84 -31.80 29.48
CA ALA A 4 -7.76 -30.87 28.37
C ALA A 4 -7.08 -29.58 28.85
N LEU A 5 -5.84 -29.35 28.42
CA LEU A 5 -5.17 -28.06 28.59
C LEU A 5 -5.78 -27.09 27.56
N ARG A 6 -6.69 -26.23 28.01
CA ARG A 6 -7.21 -25.12 27.20
C ARG A 6 -6.16 -24.01 27.18
N PHE A 7 -5.47 -23.86 26.05
CA PHE A 7 -4.72 -22.63 25.77
C PHE A 7 -5.73 -21.55 25.36
N THR A 8 -6.08 -20.67 26.29
CA THR A 8 -6.69 -19.38 25.96
C THR A 8 -5.59 -18.47 25.42
N THR A 9 -5.39 -18.49 24.11
CA THR A 9 -4.60 -17.45 23.43
C THR A 9 -5.49 -16.23 23.32
N THR A 10 -5.32 -15.27 24.24
CA THR A 10 -5.88 -13.93 24.11
C THR A 10 -5.18 -13.28 22.91
N ALA A 11 -5.78 -13.40 21.73
CA ALA A 11 -5.39 -12.60 20.58
C ALA A 11 -5.71 -11.14 20.95
N ALA A 12 -4.69 -10.39 21.35
CA ALA A 12 -4.75 -8.95 21.43
C ALA A 12 -4.95 -8.43 20.00
N ILE A 13 -6.22 -8.35 19.59
CA ILE A 13 -6.62 -7.50 18.47
C ILE A 13 -6.26 -6.10 18.94
N ALA A 14 -5.12 -5.60 18.47
CA ALA A 14 -4.81 -4.19 18.55
C ALA A 14 -5.92 -3.48 17.80
N LEU A 15 -6.90 -3.01 18.57
CA LEU A 15 -7.91 -2.06 18.14
C LEU A 15 -7.13 -0.80 17.77
N ALA A 16 -6.64 -0.73 16.53
CA ALA A 16 -6.23 0.50 15.93
C ALA A 16 -7.51 1.32 15.80
N LEU A 17 -7.82 2.03 16.89
CA LEU A 17 -8.84 3.05 16.98
C LEU A 17 -8.86 3.83 15.68
N ALA A 18 -10.07 4.03 15.16
CA ALA A 18 -10.39 4.88 14.04
C ALA A 18 -9.76 6.27 14.23
N ALA A 19 -8.49 6.41 13.87
CA ALA A 19 -7.98 7.67 13.39
C ALA A 19 -8.68 7.85 12.04
N PRO A 20 -9.39 8.96 11.82
CA PRO A 20 -9.87 9.28 10.49
C PRO A 20 -8.67 9.13 9.55
N ALA A 21 -8.86 8.44 8.42
CA ALA A 21 -7.87 8.32 7.35
C ALA A 21 -7.63 9.67 6.65
N PHE A 22 -7.52 10.74 7.44
CA PHE A 22 -7.48 12.13 7.04
C PHE A 22 -6.15 12.74 7.50
N ALA A 23 -5.44 13.22 6.48
CA ALA A 23 -4.23 14.04 6.52
C ALA A 23 -2.95 13.38 7.06
N GLN A 24 -1.97 13.27 6.16
CA GLN A 24 -0.56 13.07 6.52
C GLN A 24 -0.19 14.11 7.58
N LYS A 25 0.35 13.70 8.72
CA LYS A 25 0.72 14.61 9.82
C LYS A 25 2.16 15.12 9.62
N PRO A 26 2.38 16.35 9.13
CA PRO A 26 3.73 16.84 8.89
C PRO A 26 4.49 16.95 10.22
N ILE A 27 5.77 16.58 10.22
CA ILE A 27 6.64 16.69 11.41
C ILE A 27 7.67 17.83 11.29
N THR A 28 7.79 18.44 10.11
CA THR A 28 8.68 19.56 9.85
C THR A 28 8.13 20.88 10.39
N LYS A 29 9.01 21.86 10.60
CA LYS A 29 8.67 23.24 10.91
C LYS A 29 9.37 24.19 9.91
N PRO A 30 8.65 24.91 9.05
CA PRO A 30 7.19 24.88 8.87
C PRO A 30 6.67 23.54 8.31
N PRO A 31 5.35 23.25 8.43
CA PRO A 31 4.75 22.04 7.88
C PRO A 31 4.94 21.95 6.36
N VAL A 32 5.21 20.75 5.84
CA VAL A 32 5.19 20.49 4.40
C VAL A 32 3.77 20.41 3.86
N ALA A 33 3.56 20.91 2.64
CA ALA A 33 2.32 20.74 1.89
C ALA A 33 2.04 19.25 1.62
N SER A 34 0.82 18.92 1.16
CA SER A 34 0.42 17.55 0.80
C SER A 34 1.43 16.89 -0.15
N ILE A 35 1.69 15.60 0.05
CA ILE A 35 2.58 14.81 -0.82
C ILE A 35 2.20 14.91 -2.30
N LEU A 36 0.91 15.09 -2.59
CA LEU A 36 0.35 15.12 -3.94
C LEU A 36 0.60 16.45 -4.66
N THR A 37 0.96 17.50 -3.93
CA THR A 37 1.18 18.85 -4.47
C THR A 37 2.67 19.20 -4.57
N TRP A 38 3.56 18.25 -4.26
CA TRP A 38 5.00 18.48 -4.33
C TRP A 38 5.49 18.60 -5.76
N SER A 39 6.44 19.51 -5.98
CA SER A 39 7.17 19.59 -7.25
C SER A 39 7.96 18.30 -7.48
N GLU A 40 8.27 18.02 -8.74
CA GLU A 40 9.06 16.85 -9.12
C GLU A 40 10.37 16.68 -8.32
N LYS A 41 11.08 17.79 -8.12
CA LYS A 41 12.31 17.81 -7.30
C LYS A 41 12.04 17.36 -5.87
N GLN A 42 10.98 17.92 -5.26
CA GLN A 42 10.57 17.56 -3.91
C GLN A 42 10.14 16.09 -3.83
N GLN A 43 9.44 15.55 -4.84
CA GLN A 43 9.04 14.15 -4.88
C GLN A 43 10.26 13.21 -4.89
N LEU A 44 11.27 13.51 -5.71
CA LEU A 44 12.51 12.72 -5.78
C LEU A 44 13.27 12.73 -4.44
N GLU A 45 13.30 13.87 -3.76
CA GLU A 45 13.99 14.01 -2.47
C GLU A 45 13.21 13.37 -1.31
N ARG A 46 11.87 13.52 -1.29
CA ARG A 46 11.05 13.22 -0.11
C ARG A 46 10.36 11.87 -0.14
N TYR A 47 9.95 11.34 -1.30
CA TYR A 47 9.32 10.02 -1.37
C TYR A 47 10.19 8.88 -0.80
N PRO A 48 11.51 8.82 -1.04
CA PRO A 48 12.34 7.78 -0.42
C PRO A 48 12.43 7.88 1.11
N ASN A 49 12.18 9.08 1.66
CA ASN A 49 12.45 9.44 3.05
C ASN A 49 11.18 10.01 3.72
N ILE A 50 10.02 9.42 3.44
CA ILE A 50 8.73 10.00 3.82
C ILE A 50 8.59 10.18 5.34
N GLU A 51 9.28 9.34 6.12
CA GLU A 51 9.37 9.42 7.58
C GLU A 51 10.09 10.67 8.11
N SER A 52 10.88 11.34 7.27
CA SER A 52 11.55 12.59 7.63
C SER A 52 10.62 13.80 7.55
N VAL A 53 9.47 13.64 6.88
CA VAL A 53 8.53 14.74 6.60
C VAL A 53 7.14 14.50 7.18
N TYR A 54 6.72 13.25 7.35
CA TYR A 54 5.47 12.88 8.01
C TYR A 54 5.68 11.91 9.17
N ALA A 55 4.78 11.97 10.15
CA ALA A 55 4.72 10.96 11.21
C ALA A 55 4.33 9.61 10.60
N VAL A 56 5.07 8.55 10.95
CA VAL A 56 4.84 7.20 10.43
C VAL A 56 4.77 6.17 11.56
N ALA A 57 4.02 5.10 11.34
CA ALA A 57 4.13 3.86 12.10
C ALA A 57 5.01 2.89 11.32
N GLN A 58 6.14 2.47 11.91
CA GLN A 58 7.07 1.58 11.23
C GLN A 58 6.60 0.13 11.29
N ILE A 59 6.39 -0.48 10.12
CA ILE A 59 6.24 -1.94 9.99
C ILE A 59 7.64 -2.54 9.91
N LYS A 60 8.06 -3.27 10.94
CA LYS A 60 9.38 -3.92 10.97
C LYS A 60 9.38 -5.15 10.07
N LYS A 61 10.49 -5.39 9.36
CA LYS A 61 10.74 -6.69 8.73
C LYS A 61 10.90 -7.76 9.80
N GLY A 62 10.58 -9.01 9.47
CA GLY A 62 10.84 -10.15 10.36
C GLY A 62 12.33 -10.46 10.49
N ASP A 63 12.68 -11.28 11.48
CA ASP A 63 14.08 -11.65 11.76
C ASP A 63 14.69 -12.50 10.63
N LYS A 64 13.86 -13.29 9.96
CA LYS A 64 14.26 -14.11 8.81
C LYS A 64 13.82 -13.44 7.50
N VAL A 65 14.80 -13.06 6.68
CA VAL A 65 14.58 -12.54 5.33
C VAL A 65 14.88 -13.65 4.33
N HIS A 66 13.98 -13.82 3.35
CA HIS A 66 14.18 -14.72 2.23
C HIS A 66 14.63 -13.90 1.03
N GLU A 67 15.92 -13.99 0.69
CA GLU A 67 16.47 -13.29 -0.46
C GLU A 67 15.90 -13.82 -1.77
N LEU A 68 15.65 -12.91 -2.73
CA LEU A 68 15.30 -13.30 -4.08
C LEU A 68 16.54 -13.81 -4.80
N LEU A 69 16.41 -14.94 -5.48
CA LEU A 69 17.52 -15.52 -6.24
C LEU A 69 17.73 -14.73 -7.54
N THR A 70 18.96 -14.70 -8.05
CA THR A 70 19.22 -14.15 -9.38
C THR A 70 18.91 -15.18 -10.46
N GLY A 71 18.16 -14.78 -11.48
CA GLY A 71 17.86 -15.60 -12.66
C GLY A 71 18.73 -15.23 -13.87
N THR A 72 18.44 -15.84 -15.02
CA THR A 72 19.05 -15.43 -16.29
C THR A 72 18.55 -14.04 -16.66
N ALA A 73 19.49 -13.09 -16.80
CA ALA A 73 19.16 -11.71 -17.12
C ALA A 73 18.45 -11.59 -18.48
N ILE A 74 17.46 -10.68 -18.55
CA ILE A 74 16.76 -10.32 -19.79
C ILE A 74 16.99 -8.86 -20.14
N ASP A 75 17.04 -8.53 -21.44
CA ASP A 75 17.02 -7.14 -21.96
C ASP A 75 15.86 -6.96 -22.95
N PRO A 76 14.61 -6.86 -22.47
CA PRO A 76 13.47 -6.71 -23.36
C PRO A 76 13.45 -5.34 -24.03
N LYS A 77 12.94 -5.29 -25.26
CA LYS A 77 12.54 -4.02 -25.87
C LYS A 77 11.12 -3.66 -25.45
N VAL A 78 10.90 -2.41 -25.10
CA VAL A 78 9.59 -1.87 -24.72
C VAL A 78 8.97 -1.23 -25.95
N LYS A 79 7.77 -1.68 -26.32
CA LYS A 79 6.98 -1.08 -27.40
C LYS A 79 5.83 -0.27 -26.82
N PHE A 80 5.77 1.03 -27.13
CA PHE A 80 4.70 1.93 -26.74
C PHE A 80 4.26 2.75 -27.95
N GLY A 81 3.05 2.49 -28.46
CA GLY A 81 2.60 3.00 -29.74
C GLY A 81 3.51 2.55 -30.88
N ALA A 82 4.01 3.52 -31.67
CA ALA A 82 4.94 3.27 -32.77
C ALA A 82 6.42 3.19 -32.32
N LYS A 83 6.75 3.57 -31.08
CA LYS A 83 8.13 3.61 -30.57
C LYS A 83 8.51 2.26 -29.97
N THR A 84 9.70 1.77 -30.32
CA THR A 84 10.37 0.64 -29.65
C THR A 84 11.67 1.14 -29.04
N SER A 85 11.91 0.88 -27.75
CA SER A 85 13.08 1.37 -27.02
C SER A 85 13.66 0.31 -26.08
N THR A 86 14.84 0.56 -25.52
CA THR A 86 15.33 -0.20 -24.35
C THR A 86 14.49 0.13 -23.11
N VAL A 87 14.59 -0.70 -22.07
CA VAL A 87 14.00 -0.39 -20.76
C VAL A 87 14.56 0.92 -20.21
N ASP A 88 15.88 1.16 -20.30
CA ASP A 88 16.50 2.38 -19.78
C ASP A 88 15.98 3.65 -20.46
N ALA A 89 15.85 3.61 -21.79
CA ALA A 89 15.30 4.74 -22.55
C ALA A 89 13.83 4.98 -22.19
N PHE A 90 13.04 3.91 -22.05
CA PHE A 90 11.64 4.02 -21.63
C PHE A 90 11.51 4.58 -20.21
N MET A 91 12.36 4.13 -19.29
CA MET A 91 12.39 4.65 -17.91
C MET A 91 12.75 6.13 -17.88
N LYS A 92 13.76 6.56 -18.66
CA LYS A 92 14.15 7.97 -18.78
C LYS A 92 13.00 8.84 -19.30
N ASP A 93 12.37 8.43 -20.41
CA ASP A 93 11.32 9.20 -21.06
C ASP A 93 10.06 9.34 -20.19
N ASN A 94 9.79 8.36 -19.32
CA ASN A 94 8.60 8.31 -18.46
C ASN A 94 8.90 8.58 -16.98
N ARG A 95 10.12 9.01 -16.66
CA ARG A 95 10.56 9.32 -15.28
C ARG A 95 10.33 8.16 -14.28
N ILE A 96 10.51 6.93 -14.75
CA ILE A 96 10.38 5.74 -13.92
C ILE A 96 11.63 5.61 -13.06
N THR A 97 11.44 5.41 -11.76
CA THR A 97 12.51 5.36 -10.76
C THR A 97 13.05 3.95 -10.53
N GLY A 98 12.26 2.92 -10.83
CA GLY A 98 12.66 1.52 -10.67
C GLY A 98 11.75 0.56 -11.46
N VAL A 99 12.34 -0.52 -11.95
CA VAL A 99 11.65 -1.64 -12.62
C VAL A 99 12.29 -2.94 -12.13
N ILE A 100 11.45 -3.90 -11.76
CA ILE A 100 11.87 -5.27 -11.44
C ILE A 100 10.96 -6.28 -12.16
N ALA A 101 11.54 -7.32 -12.73
CA ALA A 101 10.82 -8.46 -13.29
C ALA A 101 11.29 -9.75 -12.61
N ILE A 102 10.34 -10.47 -12.02
CA ILE A 102 10.57 -11.71 -11.27
C ILE A 102 9.82 -12.83 -11.96
N LYS A 103 10.49 -13.98 -12.14
CA LYS A 103 9.89 -15.22 -12.65
C LYS A 103 10.42 -16.39 -11.84
N ASP A 104 9.52 -17.26 -11.38
CA ASP A 104 9.86 -18.47 -10.62
C ASP A 104 10.75 -18.18 -9.39
N GLY A 105 10.45 -17.10 -8.67
CA GLY A 105 11.21 -16.65 -7.49
C GLY A 105 12.59 -16.06 -7.80
N LYS A 106 12.91 -15.83 -9.08
CA LYS A 106 14.20 -15.31 -9.54
C LYS A 106 14.05 -13.92 -10.16
N VAL A 107 14.99 -13.02 -9.89
CA VAL A 107 15.08 -11.70 -10.51
C VAL A 107 15.72 -11.85 -11.89
N LEU A 108 14.99 -11.47 -12.94
CA LEU A 108 15.46 -11.53 -14.33
C LEU A 108 15.85 -10.15 -14.87
N LEU A 109 15.28 -9.08 -14.30
CA LEU A 109 15.56 -7.69 -14.64
C LEU A 109 15.38 -6.86 -13.37
N GLU A 110 16.34 -6.02 -13.06
CA GLU A 110 16.25 -5.05 -11.97
C GLU A 110 17.04 -3.81 -12.35
N LYS A 111 16.35 -2.66 -12.45
CA LYS A 111 16.92 -1.39 -12.88
C LYS A 111 16.38 -0.27 -12.02
N TYR A 112 17.25 0.66 -11.65
CA TYR A 112 16.91 1.85 -10.89
C TYR A 112 17.42 3.09 -11.63
N ALA A 113 16.68 4.20 -11.50
CA ALA A 113 17.02 5.47 -12.10
C ALA A 113 16.71 6.61 -11.13
N LEU A 114 17.03 7.85 -11.54
CA LEU A 114 16.75 9.06 -10.77
C LEU A 114 17.32 9.01 -9.34
N GLY A 115 18.51 8.41 -9.21
CA GLY A 115 19.24 8.30 -7.95
C GLY A 115 18.74 7.23 -6.98
N ARG A 116 17.73 6.42 -7.36
CA ARG A 116 17.24 5.33 -6.52
C ARG A 116 18.22 4.16 -6.43
N LYS A 117 18.19 3.49 -5.28
CA LYS A 117 18.95 2.29 -4.97
C LYS A 117 18.01 1.13 -4.62
N PRO A 118 18.47 -0.13 -4.73
CA PRO A 118 17.67 -1.31 -4.35
C PRO A 118 17.19 -1.29 -2.89
N THR A 119 17.91 -0.61 -2.01
CA THR A 119 17.60 -0.53 -0.57
C THR A 119 16.66 0.61 -0.21
N ASP A 120 16.32 1.49 -1.17
CA ASP A 120 15.46 2.64 -0.89
C ASP A 120 14.00 2.21 -0.78
N ARG A 121 13.25 2.89 0.09
CA ARG A 121 11.81 2.67 0.20
C ARG A 121 11.06 3.40 -0.91
N TRP A 122 9.92 2.85 -1.29
CA TRP A 122 9.00 3.45 -2.25
C TRP A 122 7.69 3.85 -1.58
N THR A 123 7.26 5.10 -1.78
CA THR A 123 5.91 5.52 -1.42
C THR A 123 4.91 4.80 -2.31
N SER A 124 4.22 3.80 -1.76
CA SER A 124 3.39 2.87 -2.53
C SER A 124 2.06 3.45 -3.03
N PHE A 125 1.62 4.58 -2.46
CA PHE A 125 0.29 5.16 -2.70
C PHE A 125 -0.80 4.06 -2.63
N SER A 126 -1.65 3.95 -3.66
CA SER A 126 -2.76 3.00 -3.67
C SER A 126 -2.36 1.52 -3.72
N VAL A 127 -1.09 1.17 -3.97
CA VAL A 127 -0.63 -0.23 -3.84
C VAL A 127 -0.84 -0.74 -2.40
N ALA A 128 -0.83 0.15 -1.39
CA ALA A 128 -1.14 -0.21 -0.01
C ALA A 128 -2.53 -0.86 0.15
N LYS A 129 -3.51 -0.51 -0.69
CA LYS A 129 -4.88 -1.06 -0.62
C LYS A 129 -4.90 -2.57 -0.88
N SER A 130 -4.05 -3.07 -1.77
CA SER A 130 -3.93 -4.51 -2.05
C SER A 130 -3.40 -5.28 -0.83
N VAL A 131 -2.51 -4.68 -0.05
CA VAL A 131 -2.02 -5.26 1.20
C VAL A 131 -3.17 -5.33 2.21
N THR A 132 -3.93 -4.24 2.38
CA THR A 132 -5.11 -4.24 3.26
C THR A 132 -6.14 -5.30 2.86
N ALA A 133 -6.47 -5.42 1.56
CA ALA A 133 -7.37 -6.44 1.06
C ALA A 133 -6.87 -7.87 1.33
N THR A 134 -5.56 -8.10 1.19
CA THR A 134 -4.93 -9.38 1.51
C THR A 134 -5.06 -9.71 3.00
N LEU A 135 -4.85 -8.73 3.88
CA LEU A 135 -5.00 -8.90 5.33
C LEU A 135 -6.46 -9.18 5.73
N ILE A 136 -7.45 -8.60 5.03
CA ILE A 136 -8.86 -8.96 5.22
C ILE A 136 -9.07 -10.44 4.87
N GLY A 137 -8.52 -10.91 3.75
CA GLY A 137 -8.59 -12.33 3.37
C GLY A 137 -7.97 -13.26 4.44
N ALA A 138 -6.82 -12.88 5.01
CA ALA A 138 -6.21 -13.61 6.12
C ALA A 138 -7.10 -13.60 7.37
N ALA A 139 -7.65 -12.46 7.76
CA ALA A 139 -8.54 -12.33 8.91
C ALA A 139 -9.84 -13.15 8.76
N VAL A 140 -10.35 -13.32 7.52
CA VAL A 140 -11.46 -14.24 7.23
C VAL A 140 -11.04 -15.68 7.45
N LYS A 141 -9.89 -16.09 6.88
CA LYS A 141 -9.36 -17.44 7.03
C LYS A 141 -9.13 -17.81 8.50
N ASP A 142 -8.66 -16.86 9.30
CA ASP A 142 -8.34 -17.04 10.72
C ASP A 142 -9.58 -16.92 11.63
N GLY A 143 -10.76 -16.62 11.07
CA GLY A 143 -12.03 -16.55 11.81
C GLY A 143 -12.30 -15.23 12.54
N TYR A 144 -11.43 -14.22 12.41
CA TYR A 144 -11.66 -12.88 12.97
C TYR A 144 -12.75 -12.11 12.21
N ILE A 145 -12.88 -12.35 10.91
CA ILE A 145 -13.96 -11.83 10.06
C ILE A 145 -14.82 -13.01 9.62
N SER A 146 -16.05 -13.09 10.13
CA SER A 146 -16.96 -14.19 9.79
C SER A 146 -17.25 -14.30 8.28
N SER A 147 -17.49 -13.18 7.58
CA SER A 147 -17.76 -13.19 6.14
C SER A 147 -17.48 -11.84 5.50
N ILE A 148 -17.02 -11.84 4.25
CA ILE A 148 -16.91 -10.61 3.44
C ILE A 148 -18.28 -10.04 3.02
N TYR A 149 -19.35 -10.82 3.17
CA TYR A 149 -20.71 -10.37 2.90
C TYR A 149 -21.36 -9.68 4.11
N ASP A 150 -20.71 -9.75 5.28
CA ASP A 150 -21.18 -9.05 6.46
C ASP A 150 -21.16 -7.53 6.24
N PRO A 151 -22.13 -6.78 6.81
CA PRO A 151 -22.10 -5.33 6.79
C PRO A 151 -20.87 -4.84 7.57
N ILE A 152 -20.22 -3.78 7.07
CA ILE A 152 -19.02 -3.22 7.71
C ILE A 152 -19.31 -2.74 9.15
N THR A 153 -20.55 -2.35 9.43
CA THR A 153 -21.04 -1.93 10.76
C THR A 153 -21.08 -3.06 11.79
N LYS A 154 -20.89 -4.33 11.37
CA LYS A 154 -20.63 -5.45 12.29
C LYS A 154 -19.26 -5.31 12.95
N TYR A 155 -18.27 -4.78 12.24
CA TYR A 155 -16.88 -4.67 12.69
C TYR A 155 -16.51 -3.25 13.12
N ILE A 156 -17.20 -2.24 12.57
CA ILE A 156 -17.01 -0.82 12.89
C ILE A 156 -18.39 -0.22 13.22
N PRO A 157 -18.89 -0.44 14.46
CA PRO A 157 -20.23 0.00 14.87
C PRO A 157 -20.49 1.50 14.70
N GLU A 158 -19.44 2.32 14.71
CA GLU A 158 -19.48 3.77 14.56
C GLU A 158 -19.92 4.24 13.16
N LEU A 159 -19.91 3.36 12.16
CA LEU A 159 -20.37 3.67 10.80
C LEU A 159 -21.89 3.57 10.63
N ARG A 160 -22.64 3.15 11.66
CA ARG A 160 -24.11 3.14 11.62
C ARG A 160 -24.66 4.56 11.42
N GLY A 161 -25.68 4.69 10.58
CA GLY A 161 -26.26 5.97 10.17
C GLY A 161 -25.41 6.77 9.18
N THR A 162 -24.25 6.27 8.74
CA THR A 162 -23.45 6.90 7.69
C THR A 162 -23.79 6.33 6.31
N ALA A 163 -23.19 6.87 5.24
CA ALA A 163 -23.32 6.30 3.89
C ALA A 163 -22.73 4.88 3.76
N TYR A 164 -22.01 4.40 4.77
CA TYR A 164 -21.49 3.03 4.85
C TYR A 164 -22.39 2.08 5.64
N ASP A 165 -23.52 2.57 6.16
CA ASP A 165 -24.49 1.68 6.81
C ASP A 165 -25.02 0.65 5.80
N ASP A 166 -25.16 -0.60 6.26
CA ASP A 166 -25.49 -1.77 5.44
C ASP A 166 -24.54 -2.10 4.27
N VAL A 167 -23.43 -1.36 4.09
CA VAL A 167 -22.45 -1.68 3.05
C VAL A 167 -21.62 -2.89 3.48
N SER A 168 -21.61 -3.94 2.67
CA SER A 168 -20.79 -5.13 2.95
C SER A 168 -19.29 -4.88 2.78
N LEU A 169 -18.46 -5.61 3.54
CA LEU A 169 -17.00 -5.57 3.38
C LEU A 169 -16.56 -5.83 1.93
N ARG A 170 -17.23 -6.74 1.22
CA ARG A 170 -17.00 -7.01 -0.19
C ARG A 170 -17.15 -5.76 -1.04
N ARG A 171 -18.24 -4.99 -0.85
CA ARG A 171 -18.49 -3.76 -1.63
C ARG A 171 -17.44 -2.70 -1.35
N VAL A 172 -16.97 -2.59 -0.11
CA VAL A 172 -15.84 -1.70 0.25
C VAL A 172 -14.57 -2.13 -0.47
N MET A 173 -14.18 -3.40 -0.39
CA MET A 173 -12.96 -3.92 -1.03
C MET A 173 -12.99 -3.82 -2.55
N THR A 174 -14.17 -3.94 -3.17
CA THR A 174 -14.31 -3.85 -4.64
C THR A 174 -14.64 -2.44 -5.13
N MET A 175 -14.67 -1.44 -4.25
CA MET A 175 -15.01 -0.05 -4.62
C MET A 175 -16.41 0.08 -5.28
N THR A 176 -17.40 -0.68 -4.80
CA THR A 176 -18.79 -0.71 -5.33
C THR A 176 -19.84 -0.30 -4.29
N THR A 177 -19.44 0.56 -3.36
CA THR A 177 -20.31 1.05 -2.28
C THR A 177 -21.40 1.99 -2.79
N GLY A 178 -21.10 2.78 -3.83
CA GLY A 178 -21.99 3.84 -4.34
C GLY A 178 -21.96 5.11 -3.49
N VAL A 179 -21.05 5.18 -2.50
CA VAL A 179 -20.86 6.39 -1.67
C VAL A 179 -20.31 7.51 -2.55
N LYS A 180 -20.92 8.69 -2.45
CA LYS A 180 -20.46 9.89 -3.16
C LYS A 180 -19.10 10.32 -2.60
N TRP A 181 -18.11 10.46 -3.48
CA TRP A 181 -16.75 10.88 -3.15
C TRP A 181 -16.15 11.67 -4.31
N ASN A 182 -15.41 12.74 -4.02
CA ASN A 182 -14.66 13.51 -5.02
C ASN A 182 -13.18 13.11 -4.94
N GLU A 183 -12.67 12.44 -5.98
CA GLU A 183 -11.26 12.01 -6.03
C GLU A 183 -10.36 12.99 -6.80
N ASN A 184 -10.83 14.21 -7.03
CA ASN A 184 -10.02 15.24 -7.67
C ASN A 184 -9.01 15.83 -6.69
N TYR A 185 -7.81 15.26 -6.63
CA TYR A 185 -6.72 15.74 -5.77
C TYR A 185 -6.21 17.16 -6.09
N ALA A 186 -6.66 17.76 -7.20
CA ALA A 186 -6.38 19.16 -7.55
C ALA A 186 -7.49 20.13 -7.09
N ASP A 187 -8.65 19.61 -6.66
CA ASP A 187 -9.75 20.40 -6.14
C ASP A 187 -9.59 20.55 -4.61
N PRO A 188 -9.37 21.77 -4.09
CA PRO A 188 -9.27 21.98 -2.64
C PRO A 188 -10.57 21.69 -1.89
N LYS A 189 -11.70 21.50 -2.58
CA LYS A 189 -13.00 21.12 -2.03
C LYS A 189 -13.33 19.63 -2.21
N SER A 190 -12.37 18.80 -2.65
CA SER A 190 -12.56 17.34 -2.79
C SER A 190 -12.72 16.64 -1.45
#